data_AF-A0A258XBY3-F1
#
_entry.id   AF-A0A258XBY3-F1
#
_cell.length_a   1.000
_cell.length_b   1.000
_cell.length_c   1.000
_cell.angle_alpha   90.00
_cell.angle_beta   90.00
_cell.angle_gamma   90.00
#
_symmetry.space_group_name_H-M   'P 1'
#
loop_
_entity.id
_entity.type
_entity.pdbx_description
1 polymer ?
#
loop_
_entity_poly.entity_id
_entity_poly.type
_entity_poly.pdbx_seq_one_letter_code
_entity_poly.pdbx_strand_id
1 'polypeptide(L)'
;MYSQIINALEKENGCSSKDINFCHEEALKCKDLQIEVEGVGKILFPLDNRIIQQLQAASSEAKFGLREKTLLDKKIRDSQEISAEKLKINYNETSFSHMLKKMRDALGLSEDAELTAHLHNMLVYGPGHFFKEHQDSEKLEGMIASLVIVLPSAHIGGDLVVNHNTQKYRFHVFLWIGSRRFLRKRSFRRP
;
A
#
# COMPACT_ATOMS: atom_id res chain seq x y z
N MET A 1 -11.90 -28.47 1.38
CA MET A 1 -11.33 -27.35 2.16
C MET A 1 -11.56 -26.01 1.45
N TYR A 2 -11.16 -25.84 0.19
CA TYR A 2 -11.48 -24.65 -0.63
C TYR A 2 -12.97 -24.34 -0.82
N SER A 3 -13.82 -25.37 -0.86
CA SER A 3 -15.28 -25.21 -1.00
C SER A 3 -15.92 -24.49 0.19
N GLN A 4 -15.33 -24.52 1.38
CA GLN A 4 -15.88 -23.83 2.55
C GLN A 4 -15.59 -22.33 2.53
N ILE A 5 -14.46 -21.91 1.94
CA ILE A 5 -14.10 -20.50 1.78
C ILE A 5 -15.00 -19.85 0.72
N ILE A 6 -15.19 -20.50 -0.43
CA ILE A 6 -16.09 -20.00 -1.48
C ILE A 6 -17.54 -19.96 -0.99
N ASN A 7 -18.00 -21.01 -0.29
CA ASN A 7 -19.35 -21.02 0.27
C ASN A 7 -19.57 -19.98 1.38
N ALA A 8 -18.52 -19.57 2.10
CA ALA A 8 -18.63 -18.49 3.08
C ALA A 8 -18.82 -17.12 2.39
N LEU A 9 -18.09 -16.87 1.31
CA LEU A 9 -18.25 -15.67 0.48
C LEU A 9 -19.59 -15.62 -0.27
N GLU A 10 -20.15 -16.78 -0.64
CA GLU A 10 -21.46 -16.86 -1.32
C GLU A 10 -22.67 -16.78 -0.36
N LYS A 11 -22.54 -17.25 0.90
CA LYS A 11 -23.63 -17.25 1.89
C LYS A 11 -23.96 -15.89 2.49
N GLU A 12 -23.08 -14.90 2.39
CA GLU A 12 -23.32 -13.54 2.93
C GLU A 12 -24.31 -12.70 2.10
N ASN A 13 -24.86 -13.25 1.00
CA ASN A 13 -26.02 -12.67 0.32
C ASN A 13 -27.32 -12.72 1.16
N GLY A 14 -27.29 -13.27 2.39
CA GLY A 14 -28.40 -13.33 3.32
C GLY A 14 -28.06 -12.84 4.73
N CYS A 15 -28.30 -11.55 4.96
CA CYS A 15 -28.63 -10.95 6.27
C CYS A 15 -27.50 -10.75 7.31
N SER A 16 -26.70 -9.69 7.13
CA SER A 16 -26.45 -8.60 8.09
C SER A 16 -25.45 -7.64 7.43
N SER A 17 -25.88 -6.42 7.09
CA SER A 17 -25.07 -5.45 6.36
C SER A 17 -23.96 -4.86 7.24
N LYS A 18 -22.89 -5.62 7.47
CA LYS A 18 -21.58 -5.00 7.64
C LYS A 18 -21.15 -4.55 6.26
N ASP A 19 -20.83 -3.27 6.10
CA ASP A 19 -20.26 -2.75 4.85
C ASP A 19 -18.87 -3.38 4.66
N ILE A 20 -18.81 -4.53 3.98
CA ILE A 20 -17.56 -5.22 3.65
C ILE A 20 -16.83 -4.37 2.62
N ASN A 21 -15.63 -3.90 2.98
CA ASN A 21 -14.81 -3.11 2.08
C ASN A 21 -13.80 -4.02 1.37
N PHE A 22 -13.56 -3.77 0.08
CA PHE A 22 -12.50 -4.45 -0.68
C PHE A 22 -11.12 -3.79 -0.49
N CYS A 23 -11.08 -2.69 0.27
CA CYS A 23 -9.87 -1.98 0.65
C CYS A 23 -10.14 -1.15 1.91
N HIS A 24 -9.13 -0.90 2.74
CA HIS A 24 -9.28 -0.13 3.98
C HIS A 24 -8.01 0.69 4.27
N GLU A 25 -8.16 1.82 4.97
CA GLU A 25 -7.04 2.66 5.41
C GLU A 25 -6.96 2.70 6.94
N GLU A 26 -5.76 2.57 7.47
CA GLU A 26 -5.45 2.91 8.86
C GLU A 26 -4.15 3.72 8.92
N ALA A 27 -3.92 4.37 10.05
CA ALA A 27 -2.72 5.13 10.30
C ALA A 27 -1.92 4.55 11.46
N LEU A 28 -0.62 4.36 11.24
CA LEU A 28 0.36 4.07 12.28
C LEU A 28 1.12 5.36 12.62
N LYS A 29 1.40 5.61 13.91
CA LYS A 29 2.19 6.80 14.29
C LYS A 29 3.64 6.59 13.89
N CYS A 30 4.31 7.64 13.45
CA CYS A 30 5.71 7.56 13.04
C CYS A 30 6.65 7.02 14.13
N LYS A 31 6.34 7.26 15.42
CA LYS A 31 7.11 6.72 16.54
C LYS A 31 6.98 5.20 16.72
N ASP A 32 5.93 4.61 16.14
CA ASP A 32 5.60 3.19 16.24
C ASP A 32 6.18 2.40 15.05
N LEU A 33 6.98 3.04 14.19
CA LEU A 33 7.66 2.44 13.04
C LEU A 33 9.11 2.92 12.97
N GLN A 34 10.04 1.99 12.83
CA GLN A 34 11.46 2.26 12.60
C GLN A 34 11.90 1.49 11.36
N ILE A 35 12.59 2.19 10.47
CA ILE A 35 13.08 1.63 9.21
C ILE A 35 14.57 1.92 9.13
N GLU A 36 15.36 0.90 8.86
CA GLU A 36 16.76 1.01 8.50
C GLU A 36 16.97 0.37 7.13
N VAL A 37 17.70 1.05 6.26
CA VAL A 37 17.99 0.61 4.90
C VAL A 37 19.49 0.45 4.74
N GLU A 38 19.93 -0.70 4.24
CA GLU A 38 21.34 -0.95 3.94
C GLU A 38 21.90 0.13 2.99
N GLY A 39 23.04 0.73 3.36
CA GLY A 39 23.67 1.81 2.59
C GLY A 39 23.08 3.22 2.81
N VAL A 40 21.93 3.36 3.48
CA VAL A 40 21.33 4.66 3.82
C VAL A 40 21.34 4.90 5.33
N GLY A 41 21.08 3.85 6.13
CA GLY A 41 20.94 3.93 7.57
C GLY A 41 19.50 4.09 8.04
N LYS A 42 19.32 4.63 9.25
CA LYS A 42 17.99 4.83 9.86
C LYS A 42 17.24 5.95 9.16
N ILE A 43 15.99 5.69 8.83
CA ILE A 43 15.08 6.63 8.19
C ILE A 43 14.36 7.45 9.26
N LEU A 44 14.36 8.77 9.09
CA LEU A 44 13.63 9.71 9.94
C LEU A 44 12.42 10.25 9.21
N PHE A 45 11.34 10.51 9.95
CA PHE A 45 10.07 10.98 9.40
C PHE A 45 9.80 12.45 9.81
N PRO A 46 9.20 13.28 8.93
CA PRO A 46 8.91 13.00 7.52
C PRO A 46 10.18 12.92 6.66
N LEU A 47 10.10 12.19 5.54
CA LEU A 47 11.19 12.08 4.57
C LEU A 47 11.45 13.42 3.91
N ASP A 48 12.71 13.84 3.89
CA ASP A 48 13.17 14.98 3.11
C ASP A 48 13.77 14.53 1.76
N ASN A 49 14.06 15.49 0.89
CA ASN A 49 14.63 15.23 -0.43
C ASN A 49 15.98 14.52 -0.38
N ARG A 50 16.78 14.74 0.66
CA ARG A 50 18.10 14.12 0.79
C ARG A 50 17.95 12.63 1.04
N ILE A 51 17.11 12.23 2.00
CA ILE A 51 16.84 10.81 2.27
C ILE A 51 16.21 10.15 1.06
N ILE A 52 15.28 10.81 0.36
CA ILE A 52 14.65 10.26 -0.85
C ILE A 52 15.70 9.98 -1.93
N GLN A 53 16.64 10.91 -2.19
CA GLN A 53 17.73 10.71 -3.14
C GLN A 53 18.65 9.54 -2.74
N GLN A 54 18.92 9.38 -1.45
CA GLN A 54 19.70 8.24 -0.94
C GLN A 54 18.96 6.91 -1.14
N LEU A 55 17.64 6.88 -0.89
CA LEU A 55 16.81 5.71 -1.17
C LEU A 55 16.79 5.37 -2.67
N GLN A 56 16.67 6.37 -3.54
CA GLN A 56 16.76 6.19 -4.99
C GLN A 56 18.11 5.61 -5.41
N ALA A 57 19.21 6.11 -4.84
CA ALA A 57 20.56 5.60 -5.11
C ALA A 57 20.79 4.17 -4.57
N ALA A 58 20.12 3.77 -3.49
CA ALA A 58 20.21 2.42 -2.92
C ALA A 58 19.28 1.41 -3.61
N SER A 59 18.34 1.89 -4.43
CA SER A 59 17.32 1.08 -5.10
C SER A 59 17.77 0.56 -6.46
N SER A 60 17.11 -0.49 -6.93
CA SER A 60 17.23 -1.03 -8.29
C SER A 60 15.92 -0.85 -9.07
N GLU A 61 15.96 -0.94 -10.40
CA GLU A 61 14.73 -0.87 -11.20
C GLU A 61 13.79 -2.02 -10.84
N ALA A 62 12.53 -1.69 -10.54
CA ALA A 62 11.56 -2.66 -10.12
C ALA A 62 10.99 -3.42 -11.32
N LYS A 63 10.95 -4.74 -11.21
CA LYS A 63 10.42 -5.62 -12.27
C LYS A 63 8.92 -5.86 -12.09
N PHE A 64 8.23 -6.35 -13.10
CA PHE A 64 6.83 -6.77 -13.00
C PHE A 64 6.65 -8.21 -13.47
N GLY A 65 5.64 -8.89 -12.92
CA GLY A 65 5.27 -10.24 -13.32
C GLY A 65 4.35 -10.22 -14.55
N LEU A 66 4.62 -11.09 -15.52
CA LEU A 66 3.72 -11.40 -16.63
C LEU A 66 3.66 -12.92 -16.78
N ARG A 67 2.59 -13.53 -16.24
CA ARG A 67 2.48 -14.99 -16.09
C ARG A 67 3.69 -15.52 -15.31
N GLU A 68 4.46 -16.45 -15.89
CA GLU A 68 5.65 -17.05 -15.27
C GLU A 68 6.94 -16.22 -15.47
N LYS A 69 6.86 -15.06 -16.14
CA LYS A 69 8.05 -14.24 -16.46
C LYS A 69 8.14 -13.01 -15.57
N THR A 70 9.35 -12.68 -15.15
CA THR A 70 9.69 -11.41 -14.49
C THR A 70 10.36 -10.50 -15.50
N LEU A 71 9.73 -9.37 -15.85
CA LEU A 71 10.14 -8.48 -16.93
C LEU A 71 10.43 -7.07 -16.43
N LEU A 72 11.23 -6.33 -17.20
CA LEU A 72 11.53 -4.92 -17.01
C LEU A 72 11.01 -4.15 -18.23
N ASP A 73 9.97 -3.34 -18.03
CA ASP A 73 9.40 -2.46 -19.07
C ASP A 73 8.87 -1.19 -18.41
N LYS A 74 9.60 -0.09 -18.61
CA LYS A 74 9.27 1.24 -18.07
C LYS A 74 7.97 1.82 -18.65
N LYS A 75 7.42 1.25 -19.73
CA LYS A 75 6.10 1.62 -20.23
C LYS A 75 4.97 0.98 -19.41
N ILE A 76 5.27 -0.03 -18.59
CA ILE A 76 4.32 -0.71 -17.72
C ILE A 76 4.53 -0.32 -16.26
N ARG A 77 5.78 -0.41 -15.80
CA ARG A 77 6.19 -0.10 -14.45
C ARG A 77 7.46 0.73 -14.51
N ASP A 78 7.33 1.99 -14.14
CA ASP A 78 8.46 2.87 -13.90
C ASP A 78 8.49 3.18 -12.41
N SER A 79 9.26 2.39 -11.66
CA SER A 79 9.44 2.54 -10.23
C SER A 79 10.76 1.88 -9.85
N GLN A 80 11.35 2.30 -8.74
CA GLN A 80 12.50 1.60 -8.17
C GLN A 80 12.07 0.81 -6.94
N GLU A 81 12.85 -0.21 -6.60
CA GLU A 81 12.62 -1.04 -5.41
C GLU A 81 13.90 -1.28 -4.62
N ILE A 82 13.73 -1.37 -3.31
CA ILE A 82 14.71 -1.90 -2.37
C ILE A 82 14.11 -3.21 -1.84
N SER A 83 14.87 -4.29 -2.01
CA SER A 83 14.45 -5.63 -1.64
C SER A 83 14.42 -5.84 -0.13
N ALA A 84 13.58 -6.77 0.35
CA ALA A 84 13.34 -6.99 1.78
C ALA A 84 14.62 -7.30 2.57
N GLU A 85 15.59 -7.99 1.99
CA GLU A 85 16.86 -8.34 2.65
C GLU A 85 17.72 -7.13 3.01
N LYS A 86 17.51 -5.99 2.34
CA LYS A 86 18.20 -4.72 2.63
C LYS A 86 17.44 -3.85 3.63
N LEU A 87 16.30 -4.33 4.13
CA LEU A 87 15.40 -3.58 4.99
C LEU A 87 15.36 -4.22 6.37
N LYS A 88 15.49 -3.39 7.40
CA LYS A 88 15.13 -3.77 8.77
C LYS A 88 13.96 -2.91 9.21
N ILE A 89 12.81 -3.54 9.43
CA ILE A 89 11.59 -2.89 9.86
C ILE A 89 11.30 -3.35 11.28
N ASN A 90 11.17 -2.40 12.20
CA ASN A 90 10.69 -2.65 13.54
C ASN A 90 9.45 -1.80 13.78
N TYR A 91 8.45 -2.34 14.45
CA TYR A 91 7.23 -1.63 14.78
C TYR A 91 6.78 -1.91 16.21
N ASN A 92 5.92 -1.03 16.73
CA ASN A 92 5.26 -1.28 18.00
C ASN A 92 4.21 -2.40 17.82
N GLU A 93 4.50 -3.59 18.33
CA GLU A 93 3.66 -4.79 18.18
C GLU A 93 2.19 -4.56 18.56
N THR A 94 1.94 -3.88 19.68
CA THR A 94 0.58 -3.59 20.14
C THR A 94 -0.18 -2.72 19.15
N SER A 95 0.45 -1.64 18.67
CA SER A 95 -0.19 -0.70 17.74
C SER A 95 -0.39 -1.32 16.37
N PHE A 96 0.60 -2.08 15.89
CA PHE A 96 0.54 -2.77 14.61
C PHE A 96 -0.50 -3.89 14.60
N SER A 97 -0.53 -4.72 15.65
CA SER A 97 -1.55 -5.79 15.79
C SER A 97 -2.97 -5.21 15.88
N HIS A 98 -3.13 -4.09 16.59
CA HIS A 98 -4.43 -3.40 16.65
C HIS A 98 -4.85 -2.88 15.27
N MET A 99 -3.92 -2.31 14.51
CA MET A 99 -4.16 -1.87 13.12
C MET A 99 -4.61 -3.04 12.24
N LEU A 100 -3.91 -4.18 12.30
CA LEU A 100 -4.27 -5.38 11.52
C LEU A 100 -5.64 -5.94 11.91
N LYS A 101 -6.02 -5.91 13.19
CA LYS A 101 -7.37 -6.32 13.61
C LYS A 101 -8.47 -5.44 13.02
N LYS A 102 -8.28 -4.11 12.99
CA LYS A 102 -9.23 -3.21 12.34
C LYS A 102 -9.33 -3.46 10.84
N MET A 103 -8.19 -3.69 10.17
CA MET A 103 -8.16 -4.04 8.75
C MET A 103 -8.92 -5.35 8.49
N ARG A 104 -8.69 -6.38 9.31
CA ARG A 104 -9.44 -7.64 9.25
C ARG A 104 -10.95 -7.41 9.30
N ASP A 105 -11.41 -6.65 10.30
CA ASP A 105 -12.83 -6.37 10.50
C ASP A 105 -13.43 -5.60 9.32
N ALA A 106 -12.69 -4.61 8.79
CA ALA A 106 -13.11 -3.80 7.64
C ALA A 106 -13.18 -4.60 6.33
N LEU A 107 -12.32 -5.62 6.18
CA LEU A 107 -12.31 -6.56 5.06
C LEU A 107 -13.37 -7.68 5.19
N GLY A 108 -14.17 -7.69 6.26
CA GLY A 108 -15.21 -8.71 6.47
C GLY A 108 -14.67 -10.10 6.80
N LEU A 109 -13.44 -10.21 7.28
CA LEU A 109 -12.88 -11.51 7.66
C LEU A 109 -13.42 -11.98 9.01
N SER A 110 -13.42 -13.30 9.22
CA SER A 110 -13.87 -13.91 10.49
C SER A 110 -13.12 -13.34 11.70
N GLU A 111 -13.80 -13.26 12.85
CA GLU A 111 -13.18 -12.82 14.11
C GLU A 111 -12.05 -13.75 14.58
N ASP A 112 -12.09 -15.02 14.16
CA ASP A 112 -11.04 -16.02 14.43
C ASP A 112 -9.89 -15.94 13.43
N ALA A 113 -10.01 -15.13 12.37
CA ALA A 113 -8.93 -14.93 11.42
C ALA A 113 -7.84 -14.03 12.00
N GLU A 114 -6.59 -14.40 11.74
CA GLU A 114 -5.41 -13.59 12.06
C GLU A 114 -4.79 -13.08 10.75
N LEU A 115 -4.53 -11.77 10.69
CA LEU A 115 -3.74 -11.19 9.62
C LEU A 115 -2.29 -11.09 10.05
N THR A 116 -1.40 -11.63 9.23
CA THR A 116 0.06 -11.48 9.39
C THR A 116 0.61 -10.75 8.18
N ALA A 117 1.44 -9.72 8.42
CA ALA A 117 2.09 -8.97 7.36
C ALA A 117 3.49 -9.52 7.08
N HIS A 118 3.80 -9.74 5.80
CA HIS A 118 5.13 -10.16 5.35
C HIS A 118 5.76 -9.06 4.50
N LEU A 119 6.97 -8.63 4.86
CA LEU A 119 7.68 -7.60 4.11
C LEU A 119 8.11 -8.14 2.74
N HIS A 120 7.66 -7.48 1.67
CA HIS A 120 8.04 -7.84 0.30
C HIS A 120 9.19 -6.98 -0.23
N ASN A 121 9.00 -5.66 -0.28
CA ASN A 121 9.98 -4.68 -0.75
C ASN A 121 9.54 -3.28 -0.29
N MET A 122 10.42 -2.30 -0.50
CA MET A 122 10.09 -0.88 -0.47
C MET A 122 10.11 -0.35 -1.89
N LEU A 123 9.08 0.39 -2.29
CA LEU A 123 9.01 1.04 -3.60
C LEU A 123 9.33 2.52 -3.49
N VAL A 124 10.14 3.01 -4.42
CA VAL A 124 10.52 4.42 -4.53
C VAL A 124 10.05 4.96 -5.88
N TYR A 125 9.15 5.94 -5.82
CA TYR A 125 8.59 6.62 -6.98
C TYR A 125 9.21 8.01 -7.13
N GLY A 126 9.86 8.25 -8.27
CA GLY A 126 10.32 9.59 -8.66
C GLY A 126 9.24 10.38 -9.41
N PRO A 127 9.54 11.60 -9.83
CA PRO A 127 8.63 12.38 -10.67
C PRO A 127 8.25 11.63 -11.96
N GLY A 128 6.95 11.49 -12.21
CA GLY A 128 6.42 10.82 -13.41
C GLY A 128 6.45 9.28 -13.38
N HIS A 129 7.05 8.68 -12.35
CA HIS A 129 7.04 7.23 -12.14
C HIS A 129 5.60 6.74 -11.89
N PHE A 130 5.31 5.53 -12.35
CA PHE A 130 3.98 4.93 -12.27
C PHE A 130 4.05 3.40 -12.31
N PHE A 131 2.95 2.77 -11.94
CA PHE A 131 2.68 1.38 -12.30
C PHE A 131 1.28 1.34 -12.90
N LYS A 132 1.15 0.82 -14.12
CA LYS A 132 -0.15 0.62 -14.77
C LYS A 132 -1.05 -0.30 -13.93
N GLU A 133 -2.35 -0.21 -14.19
CA GLU A 133 -3.33 -1.12 -13.61
C GLU A 133 -2.92 -2.58 -13.80
N HIS A 134 -2.91 -3.31 -12.69
CA HIS A 134 -2.53 -4.70 -12.61
C HIS A 134 -3.23 -5.35 -11.41
N GLN A 135 -3.22 -6.67 -11.40
CA GLN A 135 -3.55 -7.46 -10.22
C GLN A 135 -2.25 -7.98 -9.63
N ASP A 136 -2.08 -7.81 -8.32
CA ASP A 136 -0.95 -8.43 -7.62
C ASP A 136 -1.04 -9.94 -7.73
N SER A 137 0.08 -10.58 -8.05
CA SER A 137 0.21 -12.03 -7.95
C SER A 137 0.32 -12.42 -6.47
N GLU A 138 -0.35 -13.50 -6.06
CA GLU A 138 -0.09 -14.13 -4.77
C GLU A 138 1.41 -14.44 -4.61
N LYS A 139 1.99 -14.00 -3.49
CA LYS A 139 3.42 -14.21 -3.18
C LYS A 139 3.66 -15.32 -2.17
N LEU A 140 2.63 -15.63 -1.39
CA LEU A 140 2.63 -16.61 -0.31
C LEU A 140 1.31 -17.36 -0.35
N GLU A 141 1.34 -18.64 0.02
CA GLU A 141 0.11 -19.43 0.20
C GLU A 141 -0.77 -18.74 1.24
N GLY A 142 -2.05 -18.56 0.91
CA GLY A 142 -3.01 -17.86 1.79
C GLY A 142 -2.90 -16.33 1.77
N MET A 143 -2.16 -15.73 0.82
CA MET A 143 -2.19 -14.28 0.61
C MET A 143 -3.58 -13.84 0.14
N ILE A 144 -4.24 -12.99 0.94
CA ILE A 144 -5.58 -12.46 0.62
C ILE A 144 -5.59 -10.97 0.28
N ALA A 145 -4.52 -10.24 0.62
CA ALA A 145 -4.44 -8.79 0.44
C ALA A 145 -2.99 -8.30 0.40
N SER A 146 -2.80 -7.11 -0.16
CA SER A 146 -1.53 -6.35 -0.11
C SER A 146 -1.62 -5.24 0.94
N LEU A 147 -0.67 -5.19 1.87
CA LEU A 147 -0.52 -4.08 2.82
C LEU A 147 0.52 -3.09 2.29
N VAL A 148 0.10 -1.84 2.05
CA VAL A 148 0.99 -0.75 1.62
C VAL A 148 1.11 0.26 2.74
N ILE A 149 2.34 0.45 3.25
CA ILE A 149 2.64 1.52 4.22
C ILE A 149 3.24 2.70 3.46
N VAL A 150 2.48 3.77 3.36
CA VAL A 150 2.99 5.03 2.81
C VAL A 150 3.81 5.75 3.87
N LEU A 151 5.06 6.03 3.55
CA LEU A 151 5.93 6.84 4.41
C LEU A 151 5.63 8.34 4.24
N PRO A 152 5.61 9.12 5.33
CA PRO A 152 5.31 10.54 5.26
C PRO A 152 6.40 11.28 4.48
N SER A 153 6.05 11.77 3.29
CA SER A 153 6.93 12.50 2.38
C SER A 153 6.13 13.57 1.64
N ALA A 154 6.71 14.74 1.40
CA ALA A 154 6.08 15.78 0.59
C ALA A 154 6.12 15.39 -0.90
N HIS A 155 4.95 15.21 -1.52
CA HIS A 155 4.82 14.89 -2.95
C HIS A 155 3.46 15.34 -3.49
N ILE A 156 3.33 15.31 -4.82
CA ILE A 156 2.09 15.61 -5.54
C ILE A 156 1.74 14.44 -6.45
N GLY A 157 0.50 13.98 -6.41
CA GLY A 157 0.07 12.77 -7.11
C GLY A 157 0.46 11.52 -6.33
N GLY A 158 0.69 10.40 -7.01
CA GLY A 158 1.02 9.13 -6.35
C GLY A 158 -0.17 8.44 -5.68
N ASP A 159 -1.40 8.82 -6.05
CA ASP A 159 -2.61 8.17 -5.54
C ASP A 159 -2.59 6.66 -5.83
N LEU A 160 -2.92 5.86 -4.81
CA LEU A 160 -3.22 4.44 -4.98
C LEU A 160 -4.68 4.30 -5.36
N VAL A 161 -4.95 3.64 -6.48
CA VAL A 161 -6.29 3.41 -6.99
C VAL A 161 -6.56 1.91 -7.00
N VAL A 162 -7.60 1.48 -6.27
CA VAL A 162 -8.02 0.08 -6.19
C VAL A 162 -9.36 -0.06 -6.89
N ASN A 163 -9.43 -0.97 -7.86
CA ASN A 163 -10.66 -1.32 -8.56
C ASN A 163 -11.10 -2.72 -8.08
N HIS A 164 -12.39 -2.88 -7.77
CA HIS A 164 -12.99 -4.18 -7.46
C HIS A 164 -14.36 -4.26 -8.11
N ASN A 165 -14.50 -5.12 -9.12
CA ASN A 165 -15.67 -5.18 -10.00
C ASN A 165 -15.99 -3.79 -10.59
N THR A 166 -17.18 -3.27 -10.33
CA THR A 166 -17.61 -1.93 -10.77
C THR A 166 -17.25 -0.82 -9.79
N GLN A 167 -16.67 -1.17 -8.63
CA GLN A 167 -16.32 -0.23 -7.58
C GLN A 167 -14.86 0.23 -7.73
N LYS A 168 -14.63 1.48 -7.35
CA LYS A 168 -13.32 2.13 -7.43
C LYS A 168 -13.09 2.97 -6.19
N TYR A 169 -11.96 2.74 -5.53
CA TYR A 169 -11.52 3.53 -4.40
C TYR A 169 -10.17 4.19 -4.72
N ARG A 170 -9.95 5.40 -4.21
CA ARG A 170 -8.72 6.16 -4.40
C ARG A 170 -8.21 6.60 -3.03
N PHE A 171 -7.05 6.09 -2.65
CA PHE A 171 -6.29 6.59 -1.50
C PHE A 171 -5.50 7.81 -1.96
N HIS A 172 -5.80 8.95 -1.37
CA HIS A 172 -5.05 10.17 -1.60
C HIS A 172 -3.82 10.19 -0.71
N VAL A 173 -2.68 9.99 -1.34
CA VAL A 173 -1.41 9.94 -0.65
C VAL A 173 -0.82 11.34 -0.71
N PHE A 174 -1.10 12.17 0.30
CA PHE A 174 -0.62 13.57 0.30
C PHE A 174 -0.23 13.99 1.72
N LEU A 175 1.06 14.30 1.92
CA LEU A 175 1.50 14.98 3.13
C LEU A 175 1.62 16.47 2.84
N TRP A 176 0.71 17.26 3.43
CA TRP A 176 0.75 18.72 3.34
C TRP A 176 1.34 19.29 4.63
N ILE A 177 2.49 19.97 4.52
CA ILE A 177 3.12 20.71 5.62
C ILE A 177 2.93 22.20 5.32
N GLY A 178 1.92 22.84 5.93
CA GLY A 178 1.57 24.21 5.51
C GLY A 178 0.36 25.12 5.75
N SER A 179 -0.18 25.28 6.98
CA SER A 179 -1.17 26.31 7.42
C SER A 179 -2.23 26.84 6.42
N ARG A 180 -3.50 26.58 6.76
CA ARG A 180 -4.74 26.73 5.97
C ARG A 180 -4.75 27.86 4.92
N ARG A 181 -5.00 27.52 3.65
CA ARG A 181 -6.05 28.09 2.75
C ARG A 181 -5.79 27.74 1.28
N PHE A 182 -6.63 26.86 0.70
CA PHE A 182 -7.20 27.18 -0.62
C PHE A 182 -8.54 26.47 -0.83
N LEU A 183 -9.59 27.28 -0.98
CA LEU A 183 -10.86 26.93 -1.60
C LEU A 183 -10.62 26.81 -3.11
N ARG A 184 -11.00 25.69 -3.73
CA ARG A 184 -11.37 25.74 -5.15
C ARG A 184 -12.54 24.81 -5.47
N LYS A 185 -13.75 25.32 -5.21
CA LYS A 185 -14.84 25.17 -6.18
C LYS A 185 -14.45 25.98 -7.42
N ARG A 186 -14.15 25.33 -8.53
CA ARG A 186 -14.50 25.86 -9.87
C ARG A 186 -14.89 24.70 -10.75
N SER A 187 -16.21 24.51 -10.83
CA SER A 187 -16.91 24.00 -12.00
C SER A 187 -16.34 24.64 -13.27
N PHE A 188 -15.97 23.83 -14.24
CA PHE A 188 -16.02 24.24 -15.64
C PHE A 188 -17.09 23.38 -16.32
N ARG A 189 -18.25 24.02 -16.58
CA ARG A 189 -19.14 23.62 -17.67
C ARG A 189 -18.65 24.34 -18.93
N ARG A 190 -18.29 23.55 -19.95
CA ARG A 190 -18.57 23.71 -21.40
C ARG A 190 -18.01 24.96 -22.13
N PRO A 191 -17.84 24.92 -23.47
CA PRO A 191 -18.84 24.52 -24.48
C PRO A 191 -19.01 23.01 -24.70
#